data_AF-A0A1Z4GFT3-F1
#
_entry.id   AF-A0A1Z4GFT3-F1
#
_cell.length_a   1.000
_cell.length_b   1.000
_cell.length_c   1.000
_cell.angle_alpha   90.00
_cell.angle_beta   90.00
_cell.angle_gamma   90.00
#
_symmetry.space_group_name_H-M   'P 1'
#
loop_
_entity.id
_entity.type
_entity.pdbx_description
1 polymer ?
#
loop_
_entity_poly.entity_id
_entity_poly.type
_entity_poly.pdbx_seq_one_letter_code
_entity_poly.pdbx_strand_id
1 'polypeptide(L)' 'MHILILLILGVAMGFVCKQIAEKKGRNPKLWLIVGFFLGIFAVLIVALLPPI' A
#
# COMPACT_ATOMS: atom_id res chain seq x y z
N MET A 1 -4.12 -4.30 23.16
CA MET A 1 -4.16 -2.97 22.50
C MET A 1 -3.21 -2.84 21.30
N HIS A 2 -2.02 -3.46 21.27
CA HIS A 2 -1.05 -3.26 20.18
C HIS A 2 -1.47 -3.81 18.79
N ILE A 3 -2.18 -4.94 18.74
CA ILE A 3 -2.60 -5.58 17.47
C ILE A 3 -3.57 -4.68 16.68
N LEU A 4 -4.44 -3.95 17.39
CA LEU A 4 -5.41 -3.05 16.77
C LEU A 4 -4.71 -1.88 16.05
N ILE A 5 -3.66 -1.34 16.67
CA ILE A 5 -2.86 -0.24 16.09
C ILE A 5 -2.15 -0.71 14.81
N LEU A 6 -1.57 -1.91 14.84
CA LEU A 6 -0.91 -2.51 13.67
C LEU A 6 -1.90 -2.78 12.53
N LEU A 7 -3.11 -3.24 12.84
CA LEU A 7 -4.16 -3.44 11.85
C LEU A 7 -4.59 -2.12 11.19
N ILE A 8 -4.81 -1.07 11.98
CA ILE A 8 -5.20 0.25 11.47
C ILE A 8 -4.09 0.83 10.58
N LEU A 9 -2.84 0.73 11.02
CA LEU A 9 -1.68 1.17 10.23
C LEU A 9 -1.53 0.38 8.93
N GLY A 10 -1.68 -0.95 8.98
CA GLY A 10 -1.64 -1.79 7.78
C GLY A 10 -2.73 -1.41 6.78
N VAL A 11 -3.97 -1.20 7.24
CA VAL A 11 -5.09 -0.78 6.37
C VAL A 11 -4.81 0.60 5.76
N ALA A 12 -4.30 1.55 6.55
CA ALA A 12 -3.95 2.87 6.07
C ALA A 12 -2.85 2.81 4.98
N MET A 13 -1.78 2.06 5.22
CA MET A 13 -0.68 1.89 4.25
C MET A 13 -1.14 1.15 2.98
N GLY A 14 -1.98 0.12 3.13
CA GLY A 14 -2.62 -0.57 2.00
C GLY A 14 -3.46 0.36 1.15
N PHE A 15 -4.22 1.27 1.78
CA PHE A 15 -5.05 2.23 1.06
C PHE A 15 -4.21 3.27 0.30
N VAL A 16 -3.11 3.75 0.90
CA VAL A 16 -2.15 4.64 0.23
C VAL A 16 -1.53 3.94 -0.98
N CYS A 17 -1.08 2.69 -0.82
CA CYS A 17 -0.52 1.90 -1.93
C CYS A 17 -1.54 1.71 -3.07
N LYS A 18 -2.80 1.41 -2.72
CA LYS A 18 -3.90 1.27 -3.68
C LYS A 18 -4.06 2.54 -4.52
N GLN A 19 -4.10 3.72 -3.88
CA GLN A 19 -4.28 4.99 -4.58
C GLN A 19 -3.10 5.32 -5.51
N ILE A 20 -1.86 5.07 -5.06
CA ILE A 20 -0.68 5.32 -5.90
C ILE A 20 -0.66 4.35 -7.08
N ALA A 21 -0.99 3.07 -6.86
CA ALA A 21 -1.06 2.06 -7.92
C ALA A 21 -2.13 2.40 -8.97
N GLU A 22 -3.31 2.85 -8.54
CA GLU A 22 -4.42 3.25 -9.43
C GLU A 22 -4.01 4.43 -10.33
N LYS A 23 -3.34 5.44 -9.75
CA LYS A 23 -2.79 6.57 -10.52
C LYS A 23 -1.69 6.18 -11.50
N LYS A 24 -1.04 5.03 -11.30
CA LYS A 24 0.08 4.53 -12.09
C LYS A 24 -0.31 3.40 -13.07
N GLY A 25 -1.61 3.15 -13.26
CA GLY A 25 -2.09 2.10 -14.18
C GLY A 25 -1.84 0.67 -13.69
N ARG A 26 -1.51 0.48 -12.40
CA ARG A 26 -1.20 -0.83 -11.81
C ARG A 26 -2.41 -1.42 -11.10
N ASN A 27 -2.43 -2.74 -10.92
CA ASN A 27 -3.53 -3.42 -10.23
C ASN A 27 -3.64 -2.94 -8.77
N PRO A 28 -4.71 -2.20 -8.41
CA PRO A 28 -4.85 -1.57 -7.11
C PRO A 28 -5.14 -2.58 -5.99
N LYS A 29 -5.78 -3.72 -6.29
CA LYS A 29 -6.09 -4.76 -5.30
C LYS A 29 -4.82 -5.46 -4.82
N LEU A 30 -3.89 -5.73 -5.75
CA LEU A 30 -2.62 -6.37 -5.43
C LEU A 30 -1.77 -5.44 -4.54
N TRP A 31 -1.70 -4.16 -4.88
CA TRP A 31 -0.96 -3.17 -4.11
C TRP A 31 -1.57 -2.84 -2.74
N LEU A 32 -2.88 -3.05 -2.55
CA LEU A 32 -3.51 -2.95 -1.24
C LEU A 32 -3.00 -4.04 -0.29
N ILE A 33 -2.96 -5.29 -0.76
CA ILE A 33 -2.47 -6.42 0.04
C ILE A 33 -0.98 -6.24 0.35
N VAL A 34 -0.20 -5.87 -0.67
CA VAL A 34 1.24 -5.61 -0.49
C VAL A 34 1.45 -4.46 0.50
N GLY A 35 0.70 -3.37 0.39
CA GLY A 35 0.76 -2.24 1.32
C GLY A 35 0.37 -2.59 2.75
N PHE A 36 -0.57 -3.51 2.94
CA PHE A 36 -0.97 -4.00 4.25
C PHE A 36 0.13 -4.81 4.94
N PHE A 37 0.82 -5.69 4.20
CA PHE A 37 1.86 -6.56 4.76
C PHE A 37 3.26 -5.91 4.83
N LEU A 38 3.67 -5.18 3.79
CA LEU A 38 4.98 -4.52 3.73
C LEU A 38 4.98 -3.12 4.36
N GLY A 39 3.80 -2.55 4.63
CA GLY A 39 3.66 -1.23 5.23
C GLY A 39 4.34 -0.14 4.42
N ILE A 40 5.21 0.64 5.07
CA ILE A 40 5.90 1.78 4.45
C ILE A 40 6.79 1.40 3.28
N PHE A 41 7.39 0.19 3.29
CA PHE A 41 8.25 -0.26 2.19
C PHE A 41 7.46 -0.42 0.89
N ALA A 42 6.21 -0.90 0.96
CA ALA A 42 5.36 -1.00 -0.21
C ALA A 42 5.04 0.37 -0.81
N VAL A 43 4.79 1.37 0.04
CA VAL A 43 4.54 2.76 -0.38
C VAL A 43 5.74 3.30 -1.15
N LEU A 44 6.95 3.09 -0.63
CA LEU A 44 8.19 3.51 -1.30
C LEU A 44 8.37 2.81 -2.65
N ILE A 45 8.13 1.50 -2.73
CA ILE A 45 8.28 0.76 -3.99
C ILE A 45 7.28 1.26 -5.03
N VAL A 46 5.99 1.37 -4.70
CA VAL A 46 4.98 1.84 -5.67
C VAL A 46 5.20 3.30 -6.07
N ALA A 47 5.72 4.12 -5.16
CA ALA A 47 6.05 5.51 -5.44
C ALA A 47 7.23 5.64 -6.41
N LEU A 48 8.31 4.86 -6.22
CA LEU A 48 9.49 4.88 -7.10
C LEU A 48 9.24 4.21 -8.46
N LEU A 49 8.38 3.19 -8.50
CA LEU A 49 8.07 2.50 -9.74
C LEU A 49 7.43 3.44 -10.76
N PRO A 50 7.89 3.47 -12.03
CA PRO A 50 7.25 4.30 -13.04
C PRO A 50 5.81 3.84 -13.32
N PRO A 51 4.94 4.78 -13.77
CA PRO A 51 3.62 4.44 -14.27
C PRO A 51 3.74 3.54 -15.51
N ILE A 52 2.74 2.69 -15.70
CA ILE A 52 2.60 1.78 -16.85
C ILE A 52 1.51 2.33 -17.77
#